data_AF-A0AAF0F2P1-F1
#
_entry.id   AF-A0AAF0F2P1-F1
#
_cell.length_a   1.000
_cell.length_b   1.000
_cell.length_c   1.000
_cell.angle_alpha   90.00
_cell.angle_beta   90.00
_cell.angle_gamma   90.00
#
_symmetry.space_group_name_H-M   'P 1'
#
loop_
_entity.id
_entity.type
_entity.pdbx_description
1 polymer ?
#
loop_
_entity_poly.entity_id
_entity_poly.type
_entity_poly.pdbx_seq_one_letter_code
_entity_poly.pdbx_strand_id
1 'polypeptide(L)'
;MAPEREAREGSGAQACIRLERMRAALDKFLTLVDEKASARSFAVALPGVSEIDLEKTRLQFAQDLKTAIRDDFEDLVVKYNLQARLSELQELVDEADERQKHDYAPHSAELKDVWRPDLNISAAICARVKADQSNLIPSLEQELAEVSANADGQLQASNKDSFERIAATEQATEEAQAAMADVFGMLDKLRYTVTDCSESEASALQTMIQSLYSEIGPV
;
A
#
# COMPACT_ATOMS: atom_id res chain seq x y z
N MET A 1 -12.72 -1.38 -6.91
CA MET A 1 -12.16 -0.65 -8.06
C MET A 1 -10.70 -1.07 -8.15
N ALA A 2 -10.37 -1.85 -9.18
CA ALA A 2 -9.00 -2.28 -9.44
C ALA A 2 -8.21 -1.08 -10.02
N PRO A 3 -6.98 -0.82 -9.58
CA PRO A 3 -6.19 0.25 -10.15
C PRO A 3 -5.73 -0.13 -11.56
N GLU A 4 -5.82 0.85 -12.43
CA GLU A 4 -5.38 0.86 -13.81
C GLU A 4 -3.92 0.40 -13.93
N ARG A 5 -3.70 -0.65 -14.73
CA ARG A 5 -2.38 -0.98 -15.29
C ARG A 5 -2.12 -0.07 -16.50
N GLU A 6 -2.13 1.24 -16.28
CA GLU A 6 -1.69 2.19 -17.30
C GLU A 6 -0.21 2.54 -17.09
N ALA A 7 0.50 2.55 -18.22
CA ALA A 7 1.82 3.14 -18.45
C ALA A 7 3.04 2.49 -17.75
N ARG A 8 3.45 1.33 -18.26
CA ARG A 8 4.87 1.14 -18.64
C ARG A 8 5.03 1.43 -20.13
N GLU A 9 4.72 2.66 -20.53
CA GLU A 9 5.17 3.22 -21.80
C GLU A 9 6.62 3.68 -21.60
N GLY A 10 7.58 2.80 -21.90
CA GLY A 10 8.98 3.07 -21.57
C GLY A 10 9.96 2.01 -22.06
N SER A 11 9.79 1.49 -23.27
CA SER A 11 10.89 0.90 -24.04
C SER A 11 10.50 0.95 -25.51
N GLY A 12 10.96 2.00 -26.19
CA GLY A 12 10.70 2.20 -27.61
C GLY A 12 11.21 1.01 -28.42
N ALA A 13 10.31 0.40 -29.19
CA ALA A 13 10.62 -0.39 -30.38
C ALA A 13 11.89 -1.26 -30.32
N GLN A 14 12.14 -1.95 -29.20
CA GLN A 14 13.08 -3.05 -29.22
C GLN A 14 12.40 -4.14 -30.04
N ALA A 15 12.86 -4.29 -31.27
CA ALA A 15 12.27 -5.24 -32.20
C ALA A 15 12.24 -6.62 -31.53
N CYS A 16 11.04 -7.17 -31.39
CA CYS A 16 10.86 -8.42 -30.68
C CYS A 16 11.56 -9.53 -31.48
N ILE A 17 12.78 -9.91 -31.04
CA ILE A 17 13.64 -10.88 -31.75
C ILE A 17 12.89 -12.19 -32.02
N ARG A 18 11.99 -12.59 -31.11
CA ARG A 18 11.14 -13.78 -31.28
C ARG A 18 10.13 -13.61 -32.41
N LEU A 19 9.49 -12.45 -32.51
CA LEU A 19 8.56 -12.14 -33.60
C LEU A 19 9.29 -12.07 -34.94
N GLU A 20 10.49 -11.50 -34.98
CA GLU A 20 11.33 -11.48 -36.18
C GLU A 20 11.73 -12.90 -36.61
N ARG A 21 12.08 -13.77 -35.66
CA ARG A 21 12.35 -15.19 -35.93
C ARG A 21 11.12 -15.91 -36.45
N MET A 22 9.92 -15.59 -35.95
CA MET A 22 8.66 -16.12 -36.48
C MET A 22 8.41 -15.67 -37.92
N ARG A 23 8.59 -14.38 -38.21
CA ARG A 23 8.50 -13.83 -39.58
C ARG A 23 9.50 -14.51 -40.52
N ALA A 24 10.75 -14.67 -40.09
CA ALA A 24 11.77 -15.37 -40.87
C ALA A 24 11.46 -16.86 -41.07
N ALA A 25 10.85 -17.52 -40.08
CA ALA A 25 10.38 -18.90 -40.22
C ALA A 25 9.21 -19.00 -41.21
N LEU A 26 8.30 -18.03 -41.20
CA LEU A 26 7.22 -17.93 -42.18
C LEU A 26 7.78 -17.75 -43.59
N ASP A 27 8.75 -16.85 -43.79
CA ASP A 27 9.38 -16.66 -45.10
C ASP A 27 10.04 -17.95 -45.62
N LYS A 28 10.71 -18.71 -44.76
CA LYS A 28 11.24 -20.04 -45.11
C LYS A 28 10.15 -21.03 -45.46
N PHE A 29 9.00 -20.98 -44.78
CA PHE A 29 7.86 -21.82 -45.14
C PHE A 29 7.30 -21.44 -46.52
N LEU A 30 7.20 -20.14 -46.82
CA LEU A 30 6.72 -19.66 -48.11
C LEU A 30 7.66 -20.05 -49.26
N THR A 31 8.97 -20.17 -49.03
CA THR A 31 9.87 -20.73 -50.06
C THR A 31 9.59 -22.20 -50.37
N LEU A 32 9.13 -22.98 -49.39
CA LEU A 32 8.72 -24.38 -49.63
C LEU A 32 7.43 -24.46 -50.46
N VAL A 33 6.54 -23.47 -50.33
CA VAL A 33 5.35 -23.35 -51.18
C VAL A 33 5.76 -23.16 -52.64
N ASP A 34 6.77 -22.33 -52.91
CA ASP A 34 7.31 -22.13 -54.26
C ASP A 34 7.91 -23.43 -54.83
N GLU A 35 8.62 -24.20 -54.01
CA GLU A 35 9.19 -25.51 -54.43
C GLU A 35 8.09 -26.54 -54.75
N LYS A 36 6.99 -26.54 -54.00
CA LYS A 36 5.88 -27.48 -54.20
C LYS A 36 4.96 -27.07 -55.34
N ALA A 37 4.79 -25.77 -55.57
CA ALA A 37 4.05 -25.20 -56.70
C ALA A 37 4.84 -25.30 -58.02
N SER A 38 5.34 -26.49 -58.35
CA SER A 38 6.14 -26.75 -59.55
C SER A 38 5.27 -26.81 -60.81
N ALA A 39 5.82 -26.42 -61.96
CA ALA A 39 5.11 -26.51 -63.25
C ALA A 39 4.59 -27.93 -63.53
N ARG A 40 5.34 -28.97 -63.13
CA ARG A 40 4.93 -30.37 -63.24
C ARG A 40 3.67 -30.68 -62.43
N SER A 41 3.56 -30.17 -61.21
CA SER A 41 2.37 -30.38 -60.36
C SER A 41 1.11 -29.74 -60.97
N PHE A 42 1.26 -28.53 -61.53
CA PHE A 42 0.16 -27.82 -62.19
C PHE A 42 -0.22 -28.47 -63.52
N ALA A 43 0.74 -28.94 -64.32
CA ALA A 43 0.47 -29.63 -65.58
C ALA A 43 -0.28 -30.96 -65.38
N VAL A 44 -0.02 -31.66 -64.26
CA VAL A 44 -0.78 -32.85 -63.87
C VAL A 44 -2.20 -32.50 -63.41
N ALA A 45 -2.36 -31.41 -62.67
CA ALA A 45 -3.66 -30.99 -62.13
C ALA A 45 -4.60 -30.37 -63.18
N LEU A 46 -4.05 -29.68 -64.18
CA LEU A 46 -4.78 -28.97 -65.23
C LEU A 46 -4.36 -29.44 -66.63
N PRO A 47 -4.68 -30.70 -67.00
CA PRO A 47 -4.34 -31.21 -68.32
C PRO A 47 -5.13 -30.48 -69.41
N GLY A 48 -4.45 -29.95 -70.43
CA GLY A 48 -5.07 -29.30 -71.59
C GLY A 48 -4.98 -27.77 -71.63
N VAL A 49 -4.42 -27.13 -70.60
CA VAL A 49 -4.10 -25.70 -70.60
C VAL A 49 -2.78 -25.48 -71.35
N SER A 50 -2.66 -24.35 -72.07
CA SER A 50 -1.40 -23.98 -72.72
C SER A 50 -0.29 -23.80 -71.67
N GLU A 51 0.95 -24.17 -72.00
CA GLU A 51 2.07 -24.08 -71.06
C GLU A 51 2.30 -22.65 -70.55
N ILE A 52 2.04 -21.65 -71.41
CA ILE A 52 2.17 -20.23 -71.10
C ILE A 52 1.10 -19.79 -70.08
N ASP A 53 -0.16 -20.16 -70.30
CA ASP A 53 -1.26 -19.80 -69.40
C ASP A 53 -1.15 -20.54 -68.07
N LEU A 54 -0.65 -21.78 -68.09
CA LEU A 54 -0.42 -22.60 -66.91
C LEU A 54 0.68 -21.98 -66.02
N GLU A 55 1.79 -21.54 -66.62
CA GLU A 55 2.87 -20.89 -65.88
C GLU A 55 2.46 -19.54 -65.29
N LYS A 56 1.68 -18.75 -66.05
CA LYS A 56 1.09 -17.50 -65.54
C LYS A 56 0.16 -17.76 -64.36
N THR A 57 -0.71 -18.75 -64.46
CA THR A 57 -1.65 -19.12 -63.39
C THR A 57 -0.92 -19.63 -62.16
N ARG A 58 0.14 -20.43 -62.34
CA ARG A 58 1.00 -20.93 -61.26
C ARG A 58 1.66 -19.80 -60.48
N LEU A 59 2.29 -18.87 -61.18
CA LEU A 59 2.96 -17.72 -60.57
C LEU A 59 1.97 -16.83 -59.83
N GLN A 60 0.82 -16.54 -60.45
CA GLN A 60 -0.24 -15.74 -59.83
C GLN A 60 -0.78 -16.42 -58.56
N PHE A 61 -1.14 -17.70 -58.64
CA PHE A 61 -1.65 -18.47 -57.50
C PHE A 61 -0.65 -18.53 -56.35
N ALA A 62 0.62 -18.86 -56.64
CA ALA A 62 1.65 -18.94 -55.61
C ALA A 62 1.86 -17.57 -54.95
N GLN A 63 1.84 -16.48 -55.73
CA GLN A 63 2.00 -15.14 -55.19
C GLN A 63 0.80 -14.71 -54.34
N ASP A 64 -0.43 -14.93 -54.82
CA ASP A 64 -1.65 -14.59 -54.09
C ASP A 64 -1.75 -15.37 -52.78
N LEU A 65 -1.42 -16.67 -52.80
CA LEU A 65 -1.37 -17.51 -51.62
C LEU A 65 -0.34 -16.99 -50.61
N LYS A 66 0.87 -16.63 -51.07
CA LYS A 66 1.91 -16.08 -50.19
C LYS A 66 1.51 -14.75 -49.56
N THR A 67 0.88 -13.86 -50.33
CA THR A 67 0.37 -12.58 -49.83
C THR A 67 -0.73 -12.80 -48.81
N ALA A 68 -1.73 -13.62 -49.11
CA ALA A 68 -2.82 -13.92 -48.18
C ALA A 68 -2.32 -14.50 -46.85
N ILE A 69 -1.37 -15.44 -46.89
CA ILE A 69 -0.78 -16.01 -45.67
C ILE A 69 -0.01 -14.95 -44.85
N ARG A 70 0.69 -14.02 -45.51
CA ARG A 70 1.41 -12.93 -44.82
C ARG A 70 0.45 -11.95 -44.18
N ASP A 71 -0.60 -11.57 -44.89
CA ASP A 71 -1.61 -10.64 -44.39
C ASP A 71 -2.35 -11.25 -43.19
N ASP A 72 -2.78 -12.51 -43.29
CA ASP A 72 -3.40 -13.25 -42.17
C ASP A 72 -2.46 -13.36 -40.96
N PHE A 73 -1.15 -13.57 -41.20
CA PHE A 73 -0.16 -13.62 -40.13
C PHE A 73 -0.02 -12.27 -39.43
N GLU A 74 0.09 -11.16 -40.17
CA GLU A 74 0.18 -9.83 -39.56
C GLU A 74 -1.12 -9.45 -38.84
N ASP A 75 -2.28 -9.83 -39.35
CA ASP A 75 -3.56 -9.69 -38.67
C ASP A 75 -3.58 -10.45 -37.34
N LEU A 76 -3.03 -11.67 -37.28
CA LEU A 76 -2.86 -12.42 -36.02
C LEU A 76 -1.91 -11.73 -35.05
N VAL A 77 -0.80 -11.16 -35.56
CA VAL A 77 0.16 -10.39 -34.75
C VAL A 77 -0.52 -9.22 -34.06
N VAL A 78 -1.34 -8.46 -34.79
CA VAL A 78 -2.09 -7.32 -34.26
C VAL A 78 -3.20 -7.80 -33.32
N LYS A 79 -4.05 -8.74 -33.76
CA LYS A 79 -5.23 -9.22 -33.02
C LYS A 79 -4.90 -9.74 -31.64
N TYR A 80 -3.78 -10.44 -31.50
CA TYR A 80 -3.37 -11.03 -30.21
C TYR A 80 -2.29 -10.23 -29.49
N ASN A 81 -1.92 -9.06 -30.01
CA ASN A 81 -0.82 -8.24 -29.49
C ASN A 81 0.45 -9.08 -29.27
N LEU A 82 0.80 -9.90 -30.27
CA LEU A 82 1.88 -10.89 -30.15
C LEU A 82 3.22 -10.23 -29.87
N GLN A 83 3.45 -9.01 -30.37
CA GLN A 83 4.68 -8.27 -30.12
C GLN A 83 4.89 -8.04 -28.62
N ALA A 84 3.89 -7.49 -27.92
CA ALA A 84 4.02 -7.24 -26.48
C ALA A 84 4.20 -8.53 -25.69
N ARG A 85 3.39 -9.56 -25.98
CA ARG A 85 3.45 -10.85 -25.26
C ARG A 85 4.75 -11.60 -25.48
N LEU A 86 5.30 -11.58 -26.69
CA LEU A 86 6.56 -12.23 -27.00
C LEU A 86 7.76 -11.48 -26.43
N SER A 87 7.68 -10.14 -26.32
CA SER A 87 8.68 -9.35 -25.60
C SER A 87 8.65 -9.64 -24.09
N GLU A 88 7.47 -9.65 -23.47
CA GLU A 88 7.31 -10.04 -22.06
C GLU A 88 7.87 -11.45 -21.82
N LEU A 89 7.58 -12.40 -22.70
CA LEU A 89 8.14 -13.74 -22.60
C LEU A 89 9.67 -13.76 -22.78
N GLN A 90 10.23 -12.90 -23.63
CA GLN A 90 11.68 -12.79 -23.78
C GLN A 90 12.32 -12.27 -22.49
N GLU A 91 11.77 -11.22 -21.88
CA GLU A 91 12.22 -10.69 -20.60
C GLU A 91 12.19 -11.75 -19.50
N LEU A 92 11.10 -12.53 -19.41
CA LEU A 92 10.97 -13.61 -18.43
C LEU A 92 12.01 -14.73 -18.63
N VAL A 93 12.34 -15.04 -19.89
CA VAL A 93 13.36 -16.05 -20.20
C VAL A 93 14.76 -15.53 -19.91
N ASP A 94 15.07 -14.28 -20.27
CA ASP A 94 16.37 -13.68 -19.98
C ASP A 94 16.59 -13.57 -18.47
N GLU A 95 15.56 -13.18 -17.72
CA GLU A 95 15.59 -13.18 -16.26
C GLU A 95 15.80 -14.59 -15.68
N ALA A 96 15.13 -15.60 -16.22
CA ALA A 96 15.32 -16.98 -15.79
C ALA A 96 16.74 -17.50 -16.10
N ASP A 97 17.28 -17.19 -17.28
CA ASP A 97 18.63 -17.58 -17.70
C ASP A 97 19.70 -16.91 -16.84
N GLU A 98 19.58 -15.61 -16.55
CA GLU A 98 20.49 -14.91 -15.65
C GLU A 98 20.45 -15.51 -14.24
N ARG A 99 19.25 -15.84 -13.73
CA ARG A 99 19.12 -16.50 -12.43
C ARG A 99 19.74 -17.89 -12.40
N GLN A 100 19.63 -18.65 -13.48
CA GLN A 100 20.30 -19.96 -13.59
C GLN A 100 21.83 -19.81 -13.60
N LYS A 101 22.37 -18.80 -14.29
CA LYS A 101 23.82 -18.53 -14.31
C LYS A 101 24.36 -18.13 -12.94
N HIS A 102 23.56 -17.42 -12.15
CA HIS A 102 23.95 -16.94 -10.82
C HIS A 102 23.87 -18.00 -9.71
N ASP A 103 23.30 -19.18 -9.99
CA ASP A 103 23.14 -20.30 -9.04
C ASP A 103 22.69 -19.84 -7.64
N TYR A 104 21.66 -18.99 -7.62
CA TYR A 104 21.15 -18.39 -6.39
C TYR A 104 20.76 -19.47 -5.38
N ALA A 105 21.19 -19.29 -4.12
CA ALA A 105 20.85 -20.22 -3.04
C ALA A 105 19.32 -20.36 -2.91
N PRO A 106 18.78 -21.54 -2.53
CA PRO A 106 17.34 -21.80 -2.51
C PRO A 106 16.48 -20.84 -1.67
N HIS A 107 17.04 -19.99 -0.82
CA HIS A 107 16.30 -19.00 -0.04
C HIS A 107 16.79 -17.56 -0.26
N SER A 108 17.50 -17.32 -1.36
CA SER A 108 17.98 -15.98 -1.68
C SER A 108 16.81 -15.02 -1.93
N ALA A 109 16.98 -13.77 -1.52
CA ALA A 109 15.95 -12.73 -1.65
C ALA A 109 15.67 -12.37 -3.12
N GLU A 110 16.51 -12.81 -4.03
CA GLU A 110 16.44 -12.64 -5.48
C GLU A 110 15.54 -13.70 -6.15
N LEU A 111 15.21 -14.80 -5.46
CA LEU A 111 14.36 -15.89 -5.97
C LEU A 111 12.91 -15.84 -5.46
N LYS A 112 12.36 -14.64 -5.23
CA LYS A 112 11.07 -14.44 -4.55
C LYS A 112 9.86 -15.09 -5.24
N ASP A 113 9.88 -15.21 -6.56
CA ASP A 113 8.70 -15.59 -7.36
C ASP A 113 8.92 -16.82 -8.25
N VAL A 114 9.88 -17.69 -7.90
CA VAL A 114 10.20 -18.86 -8.71
C VAL A 114 9.35 -20.06 -8.30
N TRP A 115 8.73 -20.72 -9.28
CA TRP A 115 8.12 -22.03 -9.10
C TRP A 115 9.20 -23.03 -8.66
N ARG A 116 9.01 -23.65 -7.49
CA ARG A 116 9.88 -24.72 -7.00
C ARG A 116 9.11 -26.04 -7.00
N PRO A 117 9.79 -27.19 -7.17
CA PRO A 117 9.13 -28.49 -7.10
C PRO A 117 8.40 -28.74 -5.77
N ASP A 118 8.87 -28.11 -4.69
CA ASP A 118 8.31 -28.13 -3.34
C ASP A 118 7.45 -26.91 -3.01
N LEU A 119 7.22 -25.99 -3.97
CA LEU A 119 6.43 -24.79 -3.75
C LEU A 119 4.96 -25.15 -3.55
N ASN A 120 4.55 -25.20 -2.28
CA ASN A 120 3.16 -25.35 -1.91
C ASN A 120 2.33 -24.18 -2.48
N ILE A 121 1.14 -24.47 -3.02
CA ILE A 121 0.18 -23.47 -3.52
C ILE A 121 -0.06 -22.37 -2.48
N SER A 122 -0.15 -22.72 -1.19
CA SER A 122 -0.29 -21.76 -0.10
C SER A 122 0.90 -20.79 -0.01
N ALA A 123 2.12 -21.27 -0.26
CA ALA A 123 3.31 -20.43 -0.26
C ALA A 123 3.33 -19.47 -1.46
N ALA A 124 2.91 -19.92 -2.64
CA ALA A 124 2.78 -19.09 -3.83
C ALA A 124 1.73 -17.97 -3.64
N ILE A 125 0.59 -18.30 -3.03
CA ILE A 125 -0.45 -17.31 -2.70
C ILE A 125 0.08 -16.30 -1.67
N CYS A 126 0.74 -16.77 -0.59
CA CYS A 126 1.31 -15.89 0.43
C CYS A 126 2.39 -14.96 -0.12
N ALA A 127 3.23 -15.41 -1.06
CA ALA A 127 4.23 -14.56 -1.70
C ALA A 127 3.56 -13.40 -2.47
N ARG A 128 2.52 -13.70 -3.25
CA ARG A 128 1.75 -12.67 -3.97
C ARG A 128 1.06 -11.69 -3.01
N VAL A 129 0.40 -12.20 -1.97
CA VAL A 129 -0.29 -11.36 -0.97
C VAL A 129 0.70 -10.45 -0.23
N LYS A 130 1.90 -10.95 0.09
CA LYS A 130 2.96 -10.12 0.70
C LYS A 130 3.46 -9.02 -0.24
N ALA A 131 3.57 -9.29 -1.54
CA ALA A 131 3.93 -8.28 -2.52
C ALA A 131 2.84 -7.18 -2.60
N ASP A 132 1.57 -7.59 -2.66
CA ASP A 132 0.43 -6.65 -2.71
C ASP A 132 0.30 -5.82 -1.41
N GLN A 133 0.65 -6.40 -0.25
CA GLN A 133 0.58 -5.75 1.06
C GLN A 133 1.87 -5.03 1.48
N SER A 134 2.91 -5.04 0.64
CA SER A 134 4.22 -4.47 0.98
C SER A 134 4.16 -2.98 1.36
N ASN A 135 3.21 -2.23 0.77
CA ASN A 135 3.00 -0.81 1.06
C ASN A 135 1.94 -0.57 2.16
N LEU A 136 1.12 -1.57 2.49
CA LEU A 136 0.04 -1.42 3.46
C LEU A 136 0.57 -1.40 4.90
N ILE A 137 1.53 -2.27 5.21
CA ILE A 137 2.16 -2.35 6.53
C ILE A 137 2.82 -1.01 6.93
N PRO A 138 3.71 -0.41 6.12
CA PRO A 138 4.32 0.87 6.48
C PRO A 138 3.31 2.02 6.57
N SER A 139 2.23 2.00 5.76
CA SER A 139 1.14 2.97 5.88
C SER A 139 0.43 2.86 7.22
N LEU A 140 0.11 1.64 7.67
CA LEU A 140 -0.55 1.40 8.96
C LEU A 140 0.38 1.72 10.15
N GLU A 141 1.67 1.44 10.02
CA GLU A 141 2.67 1.82 11.03
C GLU A 141 2.77 3.35 11.17
N GLN A 142 2.69 4.07 10.05
CA GLN A 142 2.66 5.54 10.06
C GLN A 142 1.38 6.07 10.71
N GLU A 143 0.20 5.54 10.33
CA GLU A 143 -1.07 5.94 10.95
C GLU A 143 -1.07 5.68 12.45
N LEU A 144 -0.51 4.54 12.90
CA LEU A 144 -0.41 4.21 14.32
C LEU A 144 0.50 5.21 15.05
N ALA A 145 1.64 5.58 14.46
CA ALA A 145 2.55 6.57 15.02
C ALA A 145 1.91 7.96 15.15
N GLU A 146 1.12 8.37 14.15
CA GLU A 146 0.38 9.64 14.18
C GLU A 146 -0.70 9.65 15.27
N VAL A 147 -1.47 8.56 15.39
CA VAL A 147 -2.50 8.43 16.44
C VAL A 147 -1.86 8.40 17.83
N SER A 148 -0.75 7.68 18.03
CA SER A 148 -0.08 7.65 19.33
C SER A 148 0.48 9.02 19.72
N ALA A 149 1.09 9.74 18.77
CA ALA A 149 1.63 11.07 19.03
C ALA A 149 0.53 12.07 19.40
N ASN A 150 -0.63 11.99 18.73
CA ASN A 150 -1.78 12.82 19.02
C ASN A 150 -2.38 12.52 20.41
N ALA A 151 -2.52 11.23 20.75
CA ALA A 151 -3.04 10.80 22.04
C ALA A 151 -2.12 11.22 23.20
N ASP A 152 -0.81 11.01 23.04
CA ASP A 152 0.18 11.38 24.05
C ASP A 152 0.23 12.90 24.26
N GLY A 153 0.16 13.69 23.18
CA GLY A 153 0.10 15.14 23.27
C GLY A 153 -1.16 15.65 24.00
N GLN A 154 -2.33 15.04 23.73
CA GLN A 154 -3.58 15.38 24.41
C GLN A 154 -3.55 15.02 25.90
N LEU A 155 -3.03 13.83 26.23
CA LEU A 155 -2.90 13.40 27.62
C LEU A 155 -1.93 14.28 28.40
N GLN A 156 -0.79 14.65 27.81
CA GLN A 156 0.16 15.57 28.44
C GLN A 156 -0.46 16.95 28.68
N ALA A 157 -1.19 17.49 27.71
CA ALA A 157 -1.89 18.78 27.88
C ALA A 157 -2.95 18.71 28.98
N SER A 158 -3.77 17.65 29.00
CA SER A 158 -4.81 17.45 30.01
C SER A 158 -4.23 17.25 31.41
N ASN A 159 -3.11 16.52 31.53
CA ASN A 159 -2.43 16.33 32.81
C ASN A 159 -1.89 17.65 33.33
N LYS A 160 -1.26 18.46 32.46
CA LYS A 160 -0.76 19.79 32.84
C LYS A 160 -1.88 20.70 33.35
N ASP A 161 -3.00 20.78 32.63
CA ASP A 161 -4.17 21.55 33.06
C ASP A 161 -4.70 21.06 34.42
N SER A 162 -4.75 19.74 34.62
CA SER A 162 -5.18 19.15 35.88
C SER A 162 -4.25 19.50 37.03
N PHE A 163 -2.93 19.46 36.83
CA PHE A 163 -1.95 19.86 37.85
C PHE A 163 -2.06 21.34 38.20
N GLU A 164 -2.24 22.21 37.20
CA GLU A 164 -2.44 23.65 37.43
C GLU A 164 -3.72 23.92 38.24
N ARG A 165 -4.80 23.19 37.95
CA ARG A 165 -6.05 23.28 38.71
C ARG A 165 -5.89 22.79 40.14
N ILE A 166 -5.20 21.66 40.36
CA ILE A 166 -4.93 21.12 41.70
C ILE A 166 -4.11 22.13 42.52
N ALA A 167 -3.01 22.65 41.95
CA ALA A 167 -2.18 23.63 42.63
C ALA A 167 -2.96 24.91 43.00
N ALA A 168 -3.82 25.40 42.10
CA ALA A 168 -4.69 26.54 42.39
C ALA A 168 -5.71 26.25 43.51
N THR A 169 -6.29 25.05 43.53
CA THR A 169 -7.19 24.64 44.61
C THR A 169 -6.48 24.45 45.93
N GLU A 170 -5.28 23.87 45.94
CA GLU A 170 -4.44 23.70 47.14
C GLU A 170 -4.12 25.07 47.74
N GLN A 171 -3.66 26.01 46.92
CA GLN A 171 -3.40 27.38 47.37
C GLN A 171 -4.65 28.06 47.94
N ALA A 172 -5.80 27.93 47.28
CA ALA A 172 -7.05 28.50 47.79
C ALA A 172 -7.48 27.85 49.13
N THR A 173 -7.24 26.55 49.31
CA THR A 173 -7.52 25.88 50.59
C THR A 173 -6.56 26.31 51.70
N GLU A 174 -5.28 26.53 51.40
CA GLU A 174 -4.31 27.04 52.37
C GLU A 174 -4.66 28.46 52.81
N GLU A 175 -5.03 29.33 51.87
CA GLU A 175 -5.50 30.69 52.15
C GLU A 175 -6.77 30.69 53.01
N ALA A 176 -7.72 29.80 52.71
CA ALA A 176 -8.94 29.63 53.49
C ALA A 176 -8.64 29.12 54.91
N GLN A 177 -7.73 28.15 55.06
CA GLN A 177 -7.29 27.64 56.37
C GLN A 177 -6.58 28.71 57.20
N ALA A 178 -5.71 29.52 56.58
CA ALA A 178 -5.05 30.64 57.24
C ALA A 178 -6.07 31.69 57.72
N ALA A 179 -7.04 32.04 56.88
CA ALA A 179 -8.11 32.96 57.25
C ALA A 179 -8.97 32.40 58.40
N MET A 180 -9.29 31.10 58.40
CA MET A 180 -10.01 30.45 59.50
C MET A 180 -9.21 30.50 60.80
N ALA A 181 -7.90 30.22 60.75
CA ALA A 181 -7.02 30.31 61.92
C ALA A 181 -6.98 31.72 62.51
N ASP A 182 -6.94 32.76 61.67
CA ASP A 182 -7.01 34.16 62.10
C ASP A 182 -8.35 34.50 62.77
N VAL A 183 -9.48 34.03 62.20
CA VAL A 183 -10.83 34.22 62.78
C VAL A 183 -10.92 33.55 64.15
N PHE A 184 -10.44 32.31 64.28
CA PHE A 184 -10.40 31.62 65.58
C PHE A 184 -9.50 32.34 66.58
N GLY A 185 -8.36 32.87 66.14
CA GLY A 185 -7.49 33.69 66.99
C GLY A 185 -8.14 35.00 67.45
N MET A 186 -8.98 35.62 66.63
CA MET A 186 -9.79 36.78 67.03
C MET A 186 -10.90 36.41 68.02
N LEU A 187 -11.57 35.28 67.81
CA LEU A 187 -12.59 34.77 68.73
C LEU A 187 -12.01 34.43 70.10
N ASP A 188 -10.80 33.86 70.16
CA ASP A 188 -10.10 33.59 71.42
C ASP A 188 -9.73 34.89 72.16
N LYS A 189 -9.28 35.92 71.44
CA LYS A 189 -9.01 37.25 72.04
C LYS A 189 -10.30 37.88 72.57
N LEU A 190 -11.39 37.82 71.81
CA LEU A 190 -12.70 38.31 72.25
C LEU A 190 -13.15 37.57 73.51
N ARG A 191 -13.03 36.25 73.53
CA ARG A 191 -13.33 35.42 74.70
C ARG A 191 -12.55 35.86 75.92
N TYR A 192 -11.24 36.11 75.79
CA TYR A 192 -10.39 36.60 76.88
C TYR A 192 -10.85 37.98 77.39
N THR A 193 -11.17 38.91 76.49
CA THR A 193 -11.67 40.24 76.88
C THR A 193 -13.05 40.20 77.56
N VAL A 194 -13.92 39.27 77.15
CA VAL A 194 -15.26 39.09 77.74
C VAL A 194 -15.15 38.50 79.14
N THR A 195 -14.18 37.63 79.41
CA THR A 195 -13.92 37.11 80.77
C THR A 195 -13.41 38.18 81.75
N ASP A 196 -12.88 39.31 81.27
CA ASP A 196 -12.47 40.46 82.09
C ASP A 196 -13.58 41.51 82.28
N CYS A 197 -14.75 41.34 81.65
CA CYS A 197 -15.92 42.23 81.79
C CYS A 197 -16.83 41.82 82.96
N SER A 198 -17.62 42.78 83.47
CA SER A 198 -18.51 42.56 84.62
C SER A 198 -19.50 41.40 84.41
N GLU A 199 -19.79 40.65 85.50
CA GLU A 199 -20.43 39.33 85.49
C GLU A 199 -21.78 39.25 84.73
N SER A 200 -22.53 40.35 84.64
CA SER A 200 -23.86 40.36 83.98
C SER A 200 -23.80 40.46 82.45
N GLU A 201 -22.77 41.08 81.88
CA GLU A 201 -22.63 41.26 80.42
C GLU A 201 -21.75 40.16 79.80
N ALA A 202 -20.85 39.57 80.60
CA ALA A 202 -19.95 38.50 80.18
C ALA A 202 -20.68 37.21 79.77
N SER A 203 -21.74 36.81 80.49
CA SER A 203 -22.48 35.56 80.22
C SER A 203 -23.22 35.59 78.87
N ALA A 204 -23.85 36.71 78.52
CA ALA A 204 -24.56 36.87 77.25
C ALA A 204 -23.59 36.84 76.05
N LEU A 205 -22.47 37.55 76.17
CA LEU A 205 -21.42 37.59 75.14
C LEU A 205 -20.72 36.23 74.98
N GLN A 206 -20.51 35.50 76.07
CA GLN A 206 -19.88 34.18 76.02
C GLN A 206 -20.78 33.12 75.37
N THR A 207 -22.09 33.24 75.52
CA THR A 207 -23.07 32.39 74.83
C THR A 207 -23.09 32.69 73.32
N MET A 208 -22.98 33.97 72.94
CA MET A 208 -22.90 34.38 71.53
C MET A 208 -21.60 33.91 70.86
N ILE A 209 -20.46 33.98 71.57
CA ILE A 209 -19.17 33.46 71.08
C ILE A 209 -19.24 31.93 70.88
N GLN A 210 -19.83 31.17 71.81
CA GLN A 210 -20.00 29.72 71.61
C GLN A 210 -20.92 29.37 70.45
N SER A 211 -21.97 30.16 70.20
CA SER A 211 -22.82 30.01 69.02
C SER A 211 -22.02 30.19 67.73
N LEU A 212 -21.16 31.22 67.66
CA LEU A 212 -20.31 31.47 66.50
C LEU A 212 -19.29 30.36 66.25
N TYR A 213 -18.68 29.79 67.31
CA TYR A 213 -17.82 28.60 67.18
C TYR A 213 -18.58 27.39 66.62
N SER A 214 -19.86 27.22 66.98
CA SER A 214 -20.67 26.10 66.49
C SER A 214 -21.12 26.27 65.04
N GLU A 215 -21.29 27.51 64.56
CA GLU A 215 -21.69 27.81 63.18
C GLU A 215 -20.54 27.68 62.17
N ILE A 216 -19.28 27.87 62.59
CA ILE A 216 -18.10 27.73 61.72
C ILE A 216 -17.77 26.24 61.45
N GLY A 217 -18.38 25.31 62.19
CA GLY A 217 -18.21 23.86 62.00
C GLY A 217 -16.89 23.31 62.58
N PRO A 218 -16.80 21.99 62.83
CA PRO A 218 -15.59 21.37 63.37
C PRO A 218 -14.48 21.36 62.32
N VAL A 219 -13.25 21.65 62.76
CA VAL A 219 -12.00 21.46 62.00
C VAL A 219 -11.74 19.97 61.77
#